data_AF-A0A382AU56-F1
#
_entry.id   AF-A0A382AU56-F1
#
_cell.length_a   1.000
_cell.length_b   1.000
_cell.length_c   1.000
_cell.angle_alpha   90.00
_cell.angle_beta   90.00
_cell.angle_gamma   90.00
#
_symmetry.space_group_name_H-M   'P 1'
#
loop_
_entity.id
_entity.type
_entity.pdbx_description
1 polymer ?
#
loop_
_entity_poly.entity_id
_entity_poly.type
_entity_poly.pdbx_seq_one_letter_code
_entity_poly.pdbx_strand_id
1 'polypeptide(L)'
;MKLSEVKLPSNRKFGIFFTAVFIVFSIYSYFQLSQLSVLVFLGLATILLALTVLKPDWLLPMNKLWAIIGLLLGKIVSPIILGAIFFLIFTPIAIITRLIGRDELRLKRRNNDTYWVPRDTGDFNPKSFKDQF
;
A
#
# COMPACT_ATOMS: atom_id res chain seq x y z
N MET A 1 -6.72 -7.18 18.18
CA MET A 1 -6.33 -7.75 16.87
C MET A 1 -5.64 -9.08 17.15
N LYS A 2 -6.22 -10.22 16.75
CA LYS A 2 -5.60 -11.54 17.02
C LYS A 2 -4.34 -11.65 16.13
N LEU A 3 -3.16 -11.65 16.74
CA LEU A 3 -1.86 -11.75 16.04
C LEU A 3 -1.67 -13.08 15.27
N SER A 4 -2.62 -14.02 15.39
CA SER A 4 -2.60 -15.34 14.76
C SER A 4 -2.94 -15.34 13.25
N GLU A 5 -3.50 -14.26 12.71
CA GLU A 5 -3.92 -14.19 11.29
C GLU A 5 -2.94 -13.44 10.38
N VAL A 6 -1.90 -12.83 10.94
CA VAL A 6 -0.90 -12.11 10.15
C VAL A 6 0.06 -13.14 9.53
N LYS A 7 0.02 -13.27 8.20
CA LYS A 7 1.01 -14.06 7.45
C LYS A 7 2.39 -13.45 7.63
N LEU A 8 3.16 -13.97 8.58
CA LEU A 8 4.54 -13.55 8.82
C LEU A 8 5.43 -14.03 7.67
N PRO A 9 6.36 -13.19 7.18
CA PRO A 9 7.37 -13.65 6.24
C PRO A 9 8.27 -14.70 6.91
N SER A 10 8.88 -15.58 6.12
CA SER A 10 9.84 -16.56 6.64
C SER A 10 10.98 -15.85 7.36
N ASN A 11 11.35 -16.33 8.56
CA ASN A 11 12.42 -15.76 9.37
C ASN A 11 13.75 -15.66 8.62
N ARG A 12 14.01 -16.58 7.68
CA ARG A 12 15.20 -16.53 6.80
C ARG A 12 15.18 -15.35 5.84
N LYS A 13 14.02 -15.09 5.20
CA LYS A 13 13.85 -13.95 4.29
C LYS A 13 13.95 -12.63 5.04
N PHE A 14 13.38 -12.57 6.24
CA PHE A 14 13.53 -11.42 7.14
C PHE A 14 15.00 -11.16 7.48
N GLY A 15 15.74 -12.17 7.92
CA GLY A 15 17.16 -12.05 8.25
C GLY A 15 18.02 -11.61 7.06
N ILE A 16 17.84 -12.22 5.89
CA ILE A 16 18.56 -11.85 4.66
C ILE A 16 18.27 -10.38 4.28
N PHE A 17 17.02 -9.94 4.37
CA PHE A 17 16.64 -8.56 4.08
C PHE A 17 17.38 -7.57 4.99
N PHE A 18 17.37 -7.79 6.31
CA PHE A 18 18.05 -6.89 7.24
C PHE A 18 19.57 -6.94 7.11
N THR A 19 20.16 -8.10 6.83
CA THR A 19 21.58 -8.18 6.48
C THR A 19 21.91 -7.33 5.26
N ALA A 20 21.12 -7.43 4.18
CA ALA A 20 21.32 -6.62 2.98
C ALA A 20 21.21 -5.12 3.28
N VAL A 21 20.22 -4.72 4.08
CA VAL A 21 20.04 -3.33 4.53
C VAL A 21 21.28 -2.83 5.29
N PHE A 22 21.80 -3.60 6.26
CA PHE A 22 23.01 -3.20 7.00
C PHE A 22 24.26 -3.15 6.13
N ILE A 23 24.39 -4.02 5.12
CA ILE A 23 25.48 -3.94 4.14
C ILE A 23 25.39 -2.64 3.34
N VAL A 24 24.20 -2.26 2.86
CA VAL A 24 23.99 -1.00 2.13
C VAL A 24 24.33 0.20 3.02
N PHE A 25 23.90 0.20 4.29
CA PHE A 25 24.29 1.25 5.23
C PHE A 25 25.80 1.29 5.50
N SER A 26 26.45 0.13 5.62
CA SER A 26 27.90 0.05 5.77
C SER A 26 28.63 0.66 4.57
N ILE A 27 28.16 0.38 3.35
CA ILE A 27 28.71 0.96 2.11
C ILE A 27 28.48 2.47 2.09
N TYR A 28 27.28 2.93 2.45
CA TYR A 28 26.97 4.35 2.50
C TYR A 28 27.84 5.10 3.53
N SER A 29 27.99 4.56 4.73
CA SER A 29 28.84 5.13 5.79
C SER A 29 30.33 5.18 5.43
N TYR A 30 30.78 4.30 4.53
CA TYR A 30 32.14 4.31 3.99
C TYR A 30 32.40 5.57 3.16
N PHE A 31 31.44 5.97 2.32
CA PHE A 31 31.53 7.23 1.56
C PHE A 31 31.49 8.47 2.46
N GLN A 32 30.91 8.38 3.65
CA GLN A 32 30.85 9.46 4.62
C GLN A 32 32.10 9.55 5.53
N LEU A 33 33.16 8.76 5.27
CA LEU A 33 34.41 8.66 6.05
C LEU A 33 34.25 8.28 7.54
N SER A 34 33.10 7.74 7.92
CA SER A 34 32.81 7.35 9.31
C SER A 34 33.27 5.91 9.61
N GLN A 35 34.58 5.70 9.82
CA GLN A 35 35.18 4.37 10.03
C GLN A 35 34.50 3.53 11.13
N LEU A 36 34.14 4.18 12.25
CA LEU A 36 33.40 3.54 13.35
C LEU A 36 32.03 3.03 12.91
N SER A 37 31.29 3.81 12.12
CA SER A 37 29.95 3.42 11.66
C SER A 37 30.01 2.25 10.67
N VAL A 38 31.02 2.25 9.78
CA VAL A 38 31.27 1.12 8.88
C VAL A 38 31.51 -0.17 9.67
N LEU A 39 32.39 -0.14 10.68
CA LEU A 39 32.70 -1.32 11.48
C LEU A 39 31.45 -1.84 12.22
N VAL A 40 30.65 -0.94 12.78
CA VAL A 40 29.42 -1.28 13.51
C VAL A 40 28.39 -1.91 12.56
N PHE A 41 28.10 -1.30 11.41
CA PHE A 41 27.12 -1.84 10.47
C PHE A 41 27.56 -3.16 9.84
N LEU A 42 28.86 -3.29 9.51
CA LEU A 42 29.42 -4.54 9.00
C LEU A 42 29.40 -5.65 10.06
N GLY A 43 29.75 -5.32 11.31
CA GLY A 43 29.65 -6.25 12.44
C GLY A 43 28.21 -6.71 12.68
N LEU A 44 27.25 -5.79 12.66
CA LEU A 44 25.83 -6.13 12.76
C LEU A 44 25.37 -7.01 11.58
N ALA A 45 25.77 -6.70 10.35
CA ALA A 45 25.41 -7.49 9.17
C ALA A 45 25.92 -8.93 9.26
N THR A 46 27.17 -9.12 9.69
CA THR A 46 27.80 -10.45 9.83
C THR A 46 27.15 -11.27 10.94
N ILE A 47 26.89 -10.68 12.10
CA ILE A 47 26.16 -11.33 13.21
C ILE A 47 24.76 -11.74 12.76
N LEU A 48 24.03 -10.83 12.09
CA LEU A 48 22.68 -11.11 11.62
C LEU A 48 22.66 -12.22 10.56
N LEU A 49 23.64 -12.23 9.65
CA LEU A 49 23.79 -13.28 8.64
C LEU A 49 24.07 -14.64 9.30
N ALA A 50 24.98 -14.68 10.27
CA ALA A 50 25.30 -15.90 11.02
C ALA A 50 24.06 -16.43 11.76
N LEU A 51 23.31 -15.56 12.45
CA LEU A 51 22.05 -15.92 13.12
C LEU A 51 21.00 -16.43 12.13
N THR A 52 20.92 -15.83 10.95
CA THR A 52 19.95 -16.22 9.91
C THR A 52 20.23 -17.62 9.37
N VAL A 53 21.49 -18.00 9.21
CA VAL A 53 21.91 -19.32 8.71
C VAL A 53 21.84 -20.39 9.81
N LEU A 54 22.35 -20.08 11.00
CA LEU A 54 22.52 -21.05 12.08
C LEU A 54 21.23 -21.28 12.88
N LYS A 55 20.51 -20.22 13.24
CA LYS A 55 19.29 -20.28 14.08
C LYS A 55 18.28 -19.19 13.71
N PRO A 56 17.56 -19.35 12.58
CA PRO A 56 16.57 -18.35 12.14
C PRO A 56 15.42 -18.17 13.14
N ASP A 57 15.15 -19.12 14.03
CA ASP A 57 14.07 -19.04 15.01
C ASP A 57 14.29 -17.95 16.07
N TRP A 58 15.54 -17.55 16.31
CA TRP A 58 15.85 -16.41 17.19
C TRP A 58 15.41 -15.07 16.60
N LEU A 59 15.26 -14.98 15.27
CA LEU A 59 14.73 -13.78 14.62
C LEU A 59 13.21 -13.69 14.66
N LEU A 60 12.51 -14.73 15.13
CA LEU A 60 11.05 -14.79 15.20
C LEU A 60 10.41 -13.65 16.01
N PRO A 61 10.84 -13.31 17.24
CA PRO A 61 10.27 -12.18 17.98
C PRO A 61 10.50 -10.86 17.25
N MET A 62 11.68 -10.67 16.65
CA MET A 62 12.01 -9.44 15.92
C MET A 62 11.21 -9.31 14.62
N ASN A 63 11.01 -10.42 13.89
CA ASN A 63 10.16 -10.49 12.70
C ASN A 63 8.70 -10.16 13.04
N LYS A 64 8.18 -10.66 14.16
CA LYS A 64 6.84 -10.30 14.65
C LYS A 64 6.72 -8.80 14.95
N LEU A 65 7.68 -8.22 15.67
CA LEU A 65 7.68 -6.79 15.98
C LEU A 65 7.70 -5.94 14.71
N TRP A 66 8.57 -6.29 13.75
CA TRP A 66 8.64 -5.61 12.47
C TRP A 66 7.33 -5.69 11.69
N ALA A 67 6.67 -6.85 11.66
CA ALA A 67 5.38 -7.02 11.00
C ALA A 67 4.29 -6.14 11.64
N ILE A 68 4.27 -6.03 12.96
CA ILE A 68 3.32 -5.17 13.68
C ILE A 68 3.55 -3.70 13.35
N ILE A 69 4.82 -3.26 13.31
CA ILE A 69 5.19 -1.91 12.91
C ILE A 69 4.72 -1.64 11.47
N GLY A 70 4.95 -2.57 10.55
CA GLY A 70 4.49 -2.45 9.16
C GLY A 70 2.97 -2.33 9.04
N LEU A 71 2.22 -3.10 9.83
CA LEU A 71 0.76 -3.00 9.89
C LEU A 71 0.27 -1.66 10.46
N LEU A 72 0.90 -1.18 11.53
CA LEU A 72 0.57 0.10 12.13
C LEU A 72 0.85 1.26 11.16
N LEU A 73 2.00 1.20 10.48
CA LEU A 73 2.38 2.16 9.45
C LEU A 73 1.36 2.13 8.30
N GLY A 74 1.00 0.93 7.81
CA GLY A 74 -0.04 0.77 6.79
C GLY A 74 -1.38 1.38 7.22
N LYS A 75 -1.78 1.19 8.47
CA LYS A 75 -3.02 1.77 9.02
C LYS A 75 -3.02 3.31 8.99
N ILE A 76 -1.87 3.95 9.10
CA ILE A 76 -1.72 5.42 9.06
C ILE A 76 -1.57 5.88 7.61
N VAL A 77 -0.73 5.21 6.83
CA VAL A 77 -0.38 5.59 5.45
C VAL A 77 -1.57 5.37 4.51
N SER A 78 -2.34 4.29 4.66
CA SER A 78 -3.49 4.00 3.78
C SER A 78 -4.55 5.12 3.79
N PRO A 79 -5.04 5.62 4.95
CA PRO A 79 -5.92 6.79 4.99
C PRO A 79 -5.29 8.06 4.43
N ILE A 80 -4.00 8.29 4.66
CA ILE A 80 -3.29 9.46 4.13
C ILE A 80 -3.27 9.42 2.59
N ILE A 81 -2.88 8.29 2.00
CA ILE A 81 -2.87 8.13 0.54
C ILE A 81 -4.28 8.25 -0.02
N LEU A 82 -5.27 7.61 0.60
CA LEU A 82 -6.65 7.68 0.16
C LEU A 82 -7.21 9.11 0.24
N GLY A 83 -6.90 9.82 1.32
CA GLY A 83 -7.22 11.24 1.48
C GLY A 83 -6.54 12.10 0.44
N ALA A 84 -5.25 11.89 0.18
CA ALA A 84 -4.51 12.61 -0.86
C ALA A 84 -5.12 12.39 -2.25
N ILE A 85 -5.44 11.14 -2.62
CA ILE A 85 -6.14 10.84 -3.88
C ILE A 85 -7.49 11.56 -3.93
N PHE A 86 -8.27 11.51 -2.85
CA PHE A 86 -9.57 12.16 -2.80
C PHE A 86 -9.48 13.68 -2.99
N PHE A 87 -8.57 14.35 -2.28
CA PHE A 87 -8.46 15.81 -2.32
C PHE A 87 -7.66 16.35 -3.51
N LEU A 88 -6.66 15.62 -4.01
CA LEU A 88 -5.82 16.07 -5.13
C LEU A 88 -6.33 15.62 -6.50
N ILE A 89 -7.09 14.53 -6.58
CA ILE A 89 -7.59 13.99 -7.84
C ILE A 89 -9.11 14.14 -7.93
N PHE A 90 -9.86 13.48 -7.05
CA PHE A 90 -11.33 13.47 -7.19
C PHE A 90 -11.98 14.82 -6.94
N THR A 91 -11.53 15.55 -5.92
CA THR A 91 -12.08 16.86 -5.56
C THR A 91 -11.93 17.88 -6.68
N PRO A 92 -10.75 18.12 -7.29
CA PRO A 92 -10.64 19.06 -8.40
C PRO A 92 -11.41 18.61 -9.64
N ILE A 93 -11.44 17.30 -9.94
CA ILE A 93 -12.28 16.78 -11.03
C ILE A 93 -13.75 17.12 -10.79
N ALA A 94 -14.27 16.86 -9.58
CA ALA A 94 -15.65 17.17 -9.22
C ALA A 94 -15.95 18.68 -9.31
N ILE A 95 -15.01 19.53 -8.89
CA ILE A 95 -15.14 20.99 -9.01
C ILE A 95 -15.22 21.38 -10.49
N ILE A 96 -14.31 20.89 -11.34
CA ILE A 96 -14.28 21.19 -12.77
C ILE A 96 -15.58 20.74 -13.45
N THR A 97 -16.04 19.51 -13.20
CA THR A 97 -17.29 19.01 -13.80
C THR A 97 -18.50 19.83 -13.38
N ARG A 98 -18.52 20.29 -12.12
CA ARG A 98 -19.60 21.14 -11.60
C ARG A 98 -19.57 22.54 -12.21
N LEU A 99 -18.39 23.11 -12.44
CA LEU A 99 -18.22 24.40 -13.13
C LEU A 99 -18.64 24.33 -14.60
N ILE A 100 -18.36 23.21 -15.28
CA ILE A 100 -18.83 22.96 -16.66
C ILE A 100 -20.36 22.70 -16.70
N GLY A 101 -21.00 22.50 -15.54
CA GLY A 101 -22.44 22.26 -15.43
C GLY A 101 -22.86 20.81 -15.71
N ARG A 102 -21.90 19.89 -15.84
CA ARG A 102 -22.16 18.46 -16.03
C ARG A 102 -22.59 17.84 -14.71
N ASP A 103 -23.76 17.23 -14.70
CA ASP A 103 -24.31 16.49 -13.56
C ASP A 103 -24.46 15.00 -13.93
N GLU A 104 -23.31 14.33 -14.09
CA GLU A 104 -23.27 12.91 -14.46
C GLU A 104 -23.92 12.02 -13.40
N LEU A 105 -23.79 12.41 -12.12
CA LEU A 105 -24.40 11.71 -11.00
C LEU A 105 -25.90 12.04 -10.81
N ARG A 106 -26.45 12.96 -11.63
CA ARG A 106 -27.85 13.42 -11.57
C ARG A 106 -28.28 13.81 -10.15
N LEU A 107 -27.37 14.47 -9.42
CA LEU A 107 -27.57 14.85 -8.01
C LEU A 107 -28.55 16.00 -7.83
N LYS A 108 -28.80 16.80 -8.89
CA LYS A 108 -29.80 17.86 -8.84
C LYS A 108 -31.19 17.26 -8.61
N ARG A 109 -31.90 17.79 -7.61
CA ARG A 109 -33.26 17.36 -7.25
C ARG A 109 -34.19 17.58 -8.44
N ARG A 110 -34.78 16.50 -8.94
CA ARG A 110 -35.82 16.57 -9.98
C ARG A 110 -37.16 16.84 -9.31
N ASN A 111 -38.01 17.64 -9.97
CA ASN A 111 -39.39 17.89 -9.53
C ASN A 111 -40.32 16.74 -9.95
N ASN A 112 -39.87 15.49 -9.78
CA ASN A 112 -40.59 14.28 -10.14
C ASN A 112 -40.75 13.41 -8.88
N ASP A 113 -41.85 12.67 -8.79
CA ASP A 113 -42.12 11.77 -7.67
C ASP A 113 -41.12 10.60 -7.56
N THR A 114 -40.41 10.29 -8.66
CA THR A 114 -39.44 9.19 -8.70
C THR A 114 -38.15 9.55 -9.45
N TYR A 115 -37.05 8.91 -9.04
CA TYR A 115 -35.76 8.95 -9.74
C TYR A 115 -35.66 7.91 -10.88
N TRP A 116 -36.76 7.22 -11.19
CA TRP A 116 -36.78 6.18 -12.20
C TRP A 116 -36.36 6.76 -13.56
N VAL A 117 -35.37 6.12 -14.19
CA VAL A 117 -34.94 6.47 -15.53
C VAL A 117 -35.74 5.59 -16.49
N PRO A 118 -36.71 6.13 -17.24
CA PRO A 118 -37.46 5.34 -18.20
C PRO A 118 -36.48 4.76 -19.22
N ARG A 119 -36.60 3.45 -19.45
CA ARG A 119 -35.85 2.79 -20.50
C ARG A 119 -36.41 3.28 -21.84
N ASP A 120 -35.52 3.74 -22.72
CA ASP A 120 -35.91 4.06 -24.08
C ASP A 120 -36.28 2.75 -24.79
N THR A 121 -37.55 2.60 -25.17
CA THR A 121 -38.11 1.41 -25.83
C THR A 121 -38.03 1.51 -27.35
N GLY A 122 -37.04 2.24 -27.88
CA GLY A 122 -36.77 2.29 -29.32
C GLY A 122 -36.61 0.90 -29.93
N ASP A 123 -36.56 0.83 -31.27
CA ASP A 123 -36.53 -0.43 -32.02
C ASP A 123 -35.56 -1.44 -31.40
N PHE A 124 -36.13 -2.56 -30.96
CA PHE A 124 -35.39 -3.66 -30.37
C PHE A 124 -34.33 -4.14 -31.37
N ASN A 125 -33.05 -3.86 -31.11
CA ASN A 125 -31.95 -4.34 -31.95
C ASN A 125 -31.44 -5.68 -31.39
N PRO A 126 -31.72 -6.82 -32.06
CA PRO A 126 -31.29 -8.14 -31.59
C PRO A 126 -29.77 -8.28 -31.51
N LYS A 127 -29.01 -7.42 -32.21
CA LYS A 127 -27.53 -7.40 -32.16
C LYS A 127 -26.99 -6.84 -30.84
N SER A 128 -27.78 -6.10 -30.04
CA SER A 128 -27.37 -5.59 -28.74
C SER A 128 -27.02 -6.68 -27.72
N PHE A 129 -27.45 -7.92 -27.96
CA PHE A 129 -27.18 -9.07 -27.09
C PHE A 129 -25.92 -9.87 -27.48
N LYS A 130 -25.23 -9.51 -28.58
CA LYS A 130 -24.09 -10.30 -29.05
C LYS A 130 -22.81 -10.12 -28.23
N ASP A 131 -22.64 -8.96 -27.58
CA ASP A 131 -21.43 -8.62 -26.83
C ASP A 131 -21.75 -8.28 -25.36
N GLN A 132 -22.56 -9.13 -24.71
CA GLN A 132 -22.96 -8.91 -23.31
C GLN A 132 -21.93 -9.39 -22.27
N PHE A 133 -20.85 -10.05 -22.70
CA PHE A 133 -19.82 -10.61 -21.84
C PHE A 133 -18.42 -10.25 -22.35
#